data_AF-A0AAD7DIN3-F1
#
_entry.id   AF-A0AAD7DIN3-F1
#
_cell.length_a   1.000
_cell.length_b   1.000
_cell.length_c   1.000
_cell.angle_alpha   90.00
_cell.angle_beta   90.00
_cell.angle_gamma   90.00
#
_symmetry.space_group_name_H-M   'P 1'
#
loop_
_entity.id
_entity.type
_entity.pdbx_description
1 polymer ?
#
loop_
_entity_poly.entity_id
_entity_poly.type
_entity_poly.pdbx_seq_one_letter_code
_entity_poly.pdbx_strand_id
1 'polypeptide(L)'
;MIQNFPVSQRDPPALHKTLVKCLNKYGVSFETVNPPAAIQREMPLWHHPGEDEVKRQENNGKKARCLRVNHAALTVGDGMDLAQRLQDPLHAKRASCVCNSCEDDREIRGCRDPHACVAKAASRLGQILPKW
;
A
#
# COMPACT_ATOMS: atom_id res chain seq x y z
N MET A 1 12.11 -25.57 -13.07
CA MET A 1 11.69 -26.18 -11.79
C MET A 1 11.48 -25.02 -10.81
N ILE A 2 10.25 -24.52 -10.69
CA ILE A 2 9.94 -23.40 -9.79
C ILE A 2 9.60 -24.04 -8.44
N GLN A 3 10.47 -23.87 -7.45
CA GLN A 3 10.25 -24.41 -6.12
C GLN A 3 9.04 -23.70 -5.49
N ASN A 4 7.95 -24.45 -5.32
CA ASN A 4 6.74 -23.97 -4.66
C ASN A 4 6.78 -24.39 -3.19
N PHE A 5 7.50 -23.63 -2.36
CA PHE A 5 7.50 -23.84 -0.92
C PHE A 5 6.26 -23.17 -0.32
N PRO A 6 5.47 -23.84 0.53
CA PRO A 6 4.49 -23.15 1.36
C PRO A 6 5.24 -22.29 2.38
N VAL A 7 5.48 -21.02 2.06
CA VAL A 7 6.20 -20.10 2.93
C VAL A 7 5.25 -19.61 4.03
N SER A 8 5.45 -20.05 5.26
CA SER A 8 4.83 -19.43 6.43
C SER A 8 5.32 -17.99 6.56
N GLN A 9 4.42 -17.01 6.46
CA GLN A 9 4.76 -15.61 6.64
C GLN A 9 5.09 -15.25 8.10
N ARG A 10 4.63 -16.06 9.07
CA ARG A 10 4.88 -15.85 10.50
C ARG A 10 6.15 -16.52 11.00
N ASP A 11 6.50 -17.67 10.43
CA ASP A 11 7.69 -18.43 10.81
C ASP A 11 8.44 -18.90 9.56
N PRO A 12 9.23 -18.02 8.92
CA PRO A 12 9.94 -18.38 7.71
C PRO A 12 10.98 -19.47 8.00
N PRO A 13 11.21 -20.40 7.04
CA PRO A 13 12.25 -21.43 7.15
C PRO A 13 13.61 -20.87 7.58
N ALA A 14 14.37 -21.66 8.34
CA ALA A 14 15.65 -21.25 8.90
C ALA A 14 16.62 -20.69 7.84
N LEU A 15 16.64 -21.29 6.64
CA LEU A 15 17.46 -20.82 5.51
C LEU A 15 17.13 -19.37 5.13
N HIS A 16 15.85 -19.02 5.01
CA HIS A 16 15.43 -17.66 4.67
C HIS A 16 15.82 -16.65 5.75
N LYS A 17 15.67 -17.03 7.04
CA LYS A 17 16.11 -16.18 8.15
C LYS A 17 17.62 -15.92 8.08
N THR A 18 18.42 -16.93 7.77
CA THR A 18 19.88 -16.79 7.61
C THR A 18 20.22 -15.93 6.40
N LEU A 19 19.55 -16.13 5.27
CA LEU A 19 19.75 -15.33 4.06
C LEU A 19 19.48 -13.85 4.32
N VAL A 20 18.34 -13.51 4.93
CA VAL A 20 17.99 -12.11 5.26
C VAL A 20 19.02 -11.50 6.23
N LYS A 21 19.49 -12.26 7.22
CA LYS A 21 20.57 -11.79 8.13
C LYS A 21 21.86 -11.51 7.38
N CYS A 22 22.26 -12.37 6.43
CA CYS A 22 23.44 -12.16 5.60
C CYS A 22 23.30 -10.91 4.72
N LEU A 23 22.17 -10.77 4.03
CA LEU A 23 21.85 -9.60 3.20
C LEU A 23 21.97 -8.30 4.00
N ASN A 24 21.35 -8.25 5.18
CA ASN A 24 21.44 -7.09 6.08
C ASN A 24 22.87 -6.84 6.57
N LYS A 25 23.63 -7.90 6.94
CA LYS A 25 25.01 -7.77 7.41
C LYS A 25 25.93 -7.15 6.36
N TYR A 26 25.70 -7.45 5.08
CA TYR A 26 26.53 -6.98 3.97
C TYR A 26 25.92 -5.81 3.20
N GLY A 27 24.76 -5.28 3.64
CA GLY A 27 24.08 -4.16 2.96
C GLY A 27 23.59 -4.49 1.55
N VAL A 28 23.27 -5.76 1.29
CA VAL A 28 22.80 -6.24 -0.02
C VAL A 28 21.28 -6.36 0.01
N SER A 29 20.61 -5.87 -1.04
CA SER A 29 19.16 -5.98 -1.21
C SER A 29 18.82 -6.69 -2.52
N PHE A 30 17.62 -7.27 -2.60
CA PHE A 30 17.09 -7.75 -3.87
C PHE A 30 16.55 -6.55 -4.65
N GLU A 31 17.23 -6.21 -5.74
CA GLU A 31 16.77 -5.16 -6.64
C GLU A 31 16.27 -5.71 -7.97
N THR A 32 15.20 -5.09 -8.46
CA THR A 32 14.76 -5.20 -9.85
C THR A 32 15.14 -3.92 -10.58
N VAL A 33 15.70 -4.04 -11.77
CA VAL A 33 16.22 -2.89 -12.55
C VAL A 33 15.06 -2.12 -13.22
N ASN A 34 13.95 -2.79 -13.53
CA ASN A 34 12.75 -2.17 -14.10
C ASN A 34 11.53 -3.09 -13.91
N PRO A 35 10.81 -3.00 -12.78
CA PRO A 35 9.66 -3.87 -12.54
C PRO A 35 8.53 -3.53 -13.51
N PRO A 36 7.88 -4.53 -14.15
CA PRO A 36 6.67 -4.29 -14.93
C PRO A 36 5.57 -3.65 -14.07
N ALA A 37 4.71 -2.82 -14.67
CA ALA A 37 3.62 -2.14 -13.96
C ALA A 37 2.67 -3.12 -13.22
N ALA A 38 2.46 -4.32 -13.76
CA ALA A 38 1.68 -5.36 -13.09
C ALA A 38 2.31 -5.76 -11.74
N ILE A 39 3.64 -5.96 -11.72
CA ILE A 39 4.37 -6.29 -10.48
C ILE A 39 4.34 -5.11 -9.51
N GLN A 40 4.54 -3.88 -9.99
CA GLN A 40 4.46 -2.67 -9.16
C GLN A 40 3.11 -2.59 -8.44
N ARG A 41 2.00 -2.83 -9.16
CA ARG A 41 0.65 -2.81 -8.59
C ARG A 41 0.42 -3.90 -7.54
N GLU A 42 1.04 -5.07 -7.67
CA GLU A 42 0.93 -6.17 -6.70
C GLU A 42 1.77 -5.97 -5.43
N MET A 43 2.70 -5.00 -5.44
CA MET A 43 3.54 -4.72 -4.29
C MET A 43 2.71 -4.27 -3.07
N PRO A 44 3.16 -4.57 -1.84
CA PRO A 44 2.45 -4.20 -0.63
C PRO A 44 2.48 -2.68 -0.43
N LEU A 45 1.31 -2.02 -0.33
CA LEU A 45 1.22 -0.57 -0.10
C LEU A 45 1.83 -0.13 1.24
N TRP A 46 1.78 -1.02 2.23
CA TRP A 46 2.23 -0.79 3.60
C TRP A 46 3.51 -1.55 3.86
N HIS A 47 4.44 -0.97 4.62
CA HIS A 47 5.77 -1.56 4.84
C HIS A 47 6.47 -1.88 3.51
N HIS A 48 6.34 -0.95 2.55
CA HIS A 48 6.78 -1.12 1.18
C HIS A 48 8.32 -1.08 1.12
N PRO A 49 9.02 -1.96 0.37
CA PRO A 49 10.49 -2.01 0.34
C PRO A 49 11.12 -0.74 -0.24
N GLY A 50 10.40 -0.05 -1.11
CA GLY A 50 10.73 1.28 -1.63
C GLY A 50 10.26 2.46 -0.79
N GLU A 51 9.99 2.27 0.50
CA GLU A 51 9.66 3.38 1.40
C GLU A 51 10.83 4.36 1.52
N ASP A 52 10.54 5.66 1.39
CA ASP A 52 11.48 6.72 1.72
C ASP A 52 11.74 6.75 3.25
N GLU A 53 12.90 6.24 3.68
CA GLU A 53 13.28 6.12 5.09
C GLU A 53 13.38 7.47 5.82
N VAL A 54 13.58 8.57 5.07
CA VAL A 54 13.67 9.92 5.64
C VAL A 54 12.27 10.46 6.00
N LYS A 55 11.23 9.99 5.32
CA LYS A 55 9.86 10.41 5.57
C LYS A 55 9.25 9.65 6.75
N ARG A 56 8.45 10.36 7.53
CA ARG A 56 7.68 9.76 8.63
C ARG A 56 6.75 8.68 8.08
N GLN A 57 6.90 7.45 8.56
CA GLN A 57 6.00 6.36 8.22
C GLN A 57 4.60 6.56 8.82
N GLU A 58 3.58 6.55 7.96
CA GLU A 58 2.21 6.86 8.37
C GLU A 58 1.28 5.63 8.46
N ASN A 59 1.89 4.44 8.52
CA ASN A 59 1.20 3.15 8.47
C ASN A 59 0.22 2.94 9.64
N ASN A 60 0.45 3.59 10.79
CA ASN A 60 -0.32 3.36 12.03
C ASN A 60 -1.45 4.38 12.27
N GLY A 61 -1.65 5.35 11.38
CA GLY A 61 -2.69 6.38 11.55
C GLY A 61 -4.12 5.81 11.45
N LYS A 62 -5.11 6.53 12.01
CA LYS A 62 -6.54 6.14 11.95
C LYS A 62 -7.01 5.89 10.51
N LYS A 63 -6.60 6.75 9.57
CA LYS A 63 -6.94 6.61 8.14
C LYS A 63 -6.21 5.44 7.48
N ALA A 64 -4.96 5.17 7.85
CA ALA A 64 -4.23 4.00 7.36
C ALA A 64 -4.86 2.69 7.88
N ARG A 65 -5.37 2.67 9.11
CA ARG A 65 -6.18 1.56 9.62
C ARG A 65 -7.50 1.42 8.84
N CYS A 66 -8.21 2.52 8.60
CA CYS A 66 -9.46 2.52 7.83
C CYS A 66 -9.24 1.98 6.41
N LEU A 67 -8.18 2.42 5.73
CA LEU A 67 -7.81 1.92 4.41
C LEU A 67 -7.60 0.40 4.39
N ARG A 68 -6.89 -0.14 5.39
CA ARG A 68 -6.64 -1.59 5.50
C ARG A 68 -7.88 -2.40 5.87
N VAL A 69 -8.70 -1.90 6.81
CA VAL A 69 -9.81 -2.67 7.38
C VAL A 69 -11.10 -2.50 6.60
N ASN A 70 -11.45 -1.27 6.24
CA ASN A 70 -12.73 -0.96 5.61
C ASN A 70 -12.61 -0.91 4.08
N HIS A 71 -11.51 -0.37 3.54
CA HIS A 71 -11.31 -0.29 2.09
C HIS A 71 -10.55 -1.48 1.50
N ALA A 72 -10.01 -2.37 2.35
CA ALA A 72 -9.17 -3.50 1.97
C ALA A 72 -7.97 -3.11 1.07
N ALA A 73 -7.45 -1.89 1.20
CA ALA A 73 -6.32 -1.43 0.41
C ALA A 73 -5.03 -2.03 0.97
N LEU A 74 -4.50 -3.06 0.31
CA LEU A 74 -3.31 -3.79 0.74
C LEU A 74 -2.15 -3.65 -0.24
N THR A 75 -2.46 -3.45 -1.51
CA THR A 75 -1.49 -3.35 -2.61
C THR A 75 -1.35 -1.92 -3.13
N VAL A 76 -0.24 -1.64 -3.80
CA VAL A 76 -0.02 -0.35 -4.49
C VAL A 76 -1.14 -0.09 -5.48
N GLY A 77 -1.59 -1.12 -6.21
CA GLY A 77 -2.74 -1.05 -7.12
C GLY A 77 -4.01 -0.57 -6.41
N ASP A 78 -4.36 -1.15 -5.25
CA ASP A 78 -5.53 -0.70 -4.48
C ASP A 78 -5.40 0.78 -4.08
N GLY A 79 -4.20 1.19 -3.69
CA GLY A 79 -3.88 2.58 -3.35
C GLY A 79 -4.05 3.52 -4.54
N MET A 80 -3.58 3.12 -5.72
CA MET A 80 -3.69 3.89 -6.97
C MET A 80 -5.14 4.05 -7.39
N ASP A 81 -5.91 2.96 -7.36
CA ASP A 81 -7.32 2.94 -7.76
C ASP A 81 -8.16 3.82 -6.82
N LEU A 82 -7.84 3.82 -5.51
CA LEU A 82 -8.44 4.76 -4.56
C LEU A 82 -8.04 6.21 -4.86
N ALA A 83 -6.74 6.47 -5.06
CA ALA A 83 -6.20 7.82 -5.30
C ALA A 83 -6.72 8.43 -6.61
N GLN A 84 -7.04 7.61 -7.62
CA GLN A 84 -7.62 8.05 -8.89
C GLN A 84 -8.92 8.82 -8.71
N ARG A 85 -9.68 8.56 -7.64
CA ARG A 85 -10.91 9.28 -7.30
C ARG A 85 -10.69 10.78 -7.06
N LEU A 86 -9.47 11.22 -6.74
CA LEU A 86 -9.16 12.65 -6.62
C LEU A 86 -9.25 13.39 -7.97
N GLN A 87 -9.21 12.67 -9.08
CA GLN A 87 -9.34 13.20 -10.44
C GLN A 87 -10.79 13.15 -10.95
N ASP A 88 -11.72 12.53 -10.20
CA ASP A 88 -13.13 12.50 -10.57
C ASP A 88 -13.73 13.90 -10.45
N PRO A 89 -14.30 14.48 -11.53
CA PRO A 89 -14.91 15.81 -11.49
C PRO A 89 -16.11 15.91 -10.53
N LEU A 90 -16.76 14.79 -10.20
CA LEU A 90 -17.86 14.74 -9.25
C LEU A 90 -17.38 14.65 -7.79
N HIS A 91 -16.08 14.41 -7.56
CA HIS A 91 -15.52 14.27 -6.23
C HIS A 91 -15.23 15.63 -5.58
N ALA A 92 -15.80 15.87 -4.41
CA ALA A 92 -15.56 17.05 -3.59
C ALA A 92 -14.60 16.75 -2.42
N LYS A 93 -13.73 17.71 -2.10
CA LYS A 93 -12.76 17.63 -0.98
C LYS A 93 -13.42 17.82 0.40
N ARG A 94 -14.40 16.98 0.73
CA ARG A 94 -15.15 16.99 2.00
C ARG A 94 -15.59 15.59 2.42
N ALA A 95 -15.80 15.37 3.71
CA ALA A 95 -16.25 14.08 4.25
C ALA A 95 -17.63 13.65 3.71
N SER A 96 -18.52 14.62 3.45
CA SER A 96 -19.86 14.45 2.90
C SER A 96 -19.92 14.56 1.37
N CYS A 97 -18.84 14.16 0.67
CA CYS A 97 -18.86 14.10 -0.80
C CYS A 97 -19.98 13.16 -1.28
N VAL A 98 -20.79 13.60 -2.24
CA VAL A 98 -21.98 12.88 -2.75
C VAL A 98 -21.70 12.12 -4.05
N CYS A 99 -20.42 11.89 -4.40
CA CYS A 99 -20.11 11.00 -5.50
C CYS A 99 -20.38 9.54 -5.07
N ASN A 100 -20.80 8.71 -6.02
CA ASN A 100 -21.17 7.30 -5.78
C ASN A 100 -20.09 6.56 -4.96
N SER A 101 -18.81 6.73 -5.31
CA SER A 101 -17.70 6.09 -4.59
C SER A 101 -17.63 6.48 -3.10
N CYS A 102 -17.90 7.75 -2.77
CA CYS A 102 -17.90 8.21 -1.38
C CYS A 102 -19.17 7.80 -0.63
N GLU A 103 -20.30 7.69 -1.31
CA GLU A 103 -21.54 7.15 -0.75
C GLU A 103 -21.37 5.67 -0.42
N ASP A 104 -20.89 4.86 -1.36
CA ASP A 104 -20.58 3.44 -1.16
C ASP A 104 -19.59 3.22 -0.01
N ASP A 105 -18.53 4.03 0.07
CA ASP A 105 -17.57 3.94 1.16
C ASP A 105 -18.21 4.21 2.53
N ARG A 106 -19.20 5.12 2.62
CA ARG A 106 -19.91 5.41 3.86
C ARG A 106 -20.92 4.33 4.21
N GLU A 107 -21.76 3.95 3.26
CA GLU A 107 -22.91 3.08 3.49
C GLU A 107 -22.53 1.60 3.53
N ILE A 108 -21.65 1.17 2.63
CA ILE A 108 -21.28 -0.24 2.47
C ILE A 108 -20.03 -0.56 3.29
N ARG A 109 -19.02 0.32 3.26
CA ARG A 109 -17.71 0.07 3.91
C ARG A 109 -17.59 0.66 5.32
N GLY A 110 -18.59 1.42 5.79
CA GLY A 110 -18.58 2.05 7.11
C GLY A 110 -17.46 3.08 7.32
N CYS A 111 -16.93 3.66 6.23
CA CYS A 111 -15.95 4.73 6.30
C CYS A 111 -16.62 6.05 6.66
N ARG A 112 -16.16 6.73 7.72
CA ARG A 112 -16.80 7.99 8.17
C ARG A 112 -16.40 9.22 7.36
N ASP A 113 -15.30 9.15 6.65
CA ASP A 113 -14.76 10.26 5.88
C ASP A 113 -13.86 9.70 4.76
N PRO A 114 -14.51 9.37 3.62
CA PRO A 114 -13.87 8.77 2.45
C PRO A 114 -12.80 9.69 1.84
N HIS A 115 -13.05 10.99 1.78
CA HIS A 115 -12.11 11.94 1.19
C HIS A 115 -10.75 11.88 1.89
N ALA A 116 -10.72 11.91 3.22
CA ALA A 116 -9.45 11.82 3.93
C ALA A 116 -8.79 10.43 3.83
N CYS A 117 -9.53 9.36 3.56
CA CYS A 117 -8.94 8.05 3.27
C CYS A 117 -8.27 8.05 1.89
N VAL A 118 -8.93 8.59 0.88
CA VAL A 118 -8.37 8.74 -0.47
C VAL A 118 -7.14 9.66 -0.45
N ALA A 119 -7.22 10.80 0.24
CA ALA A 119 -6.07 11.71 0.40
C ALA A 119 -4.90 11.02 1.13
N LYS A 120 -5.20 10.15 2.10
CA LYS A 120 -4.19 9.34 2.78
C LYS A 120 -3.55 8.31 1.85
N ALA A 121 -4.32 7.66 0.99
CA ALA A 121 -3.80 6.74 -0.01
C ALA A 121 -2.85 7.46 -0.99
N ALA A 122 -3.26 8.62 -1.52
CA ALA A 122 -2.42 9.44 -2.40
C ALA A 122 -1.12 9.90 -1.71
N SER A 123 -1.22 10.39 -0.46
CA SER A 123 -0.04 10.77 0.32
C SER A 123 0.89 9.59 0.58
N ARG A 124 0.32 8.39 0.77
CA ARG A 124 1.08 7.17 1.01
C ARG A 124 1.83 6.73 -0.25
N LEU A 125 1.20 6.79 -1.42
CA LEU A 125 1.87 6.52 -2.69
C LEU A 125 3.04 7.49 -2.94
N GLY A 126 2.91 8.77 -2.56
CA GLY A 126 4.00 9.75 -2.66
C GLY A 126 5.18 9.53 -1.69
N GLN A 127 5.09 8.55 -0.79
CA GLN A 127 6.20 8.11 0.08
C GLN A 127 6.93 6.89 -0.47
N ILE A 128 6.40 6.28 -1.53
CA ILE A 128 7.04 5.18 -2.24
C ILE A 128 7.94 5.79 -3.32
N LEU A 129 9.20 5.36 -3.38
CA LEU A 129 10.17 5.89 -4.34
C LEU A 129 9.68 5.63 -5.77
N PRO A 130 9.88 6.56 -6.73
CA PRO A 130 9.33 6.47 -8.10
C PRO A 130 9.72 5.22 -8.91
N LYS A 131 10.76 4.50 -8.48
CA LYS A 131 11.17 3.21 -9.05
C LYS A 131 10.10 2.12 -8.87
N TRP A 132 9.26 2.27 -7.85
CA TRP A 132 8.28 1.28 -7.39
C TRP A 132 6.85 1.73 -7.61
#